data_AF-A0A940VEZ3-F1
#
_entry.id   AF-A0A940VEZ3-F1
#
_cell.length_a   1.000
_cell.length_b   1.000
_cell.length_c   1.000
_cell.angle_alpha   90.00
_cell.angle_beta   90.00
_cell.angle_gamma   90.00
#
_symmetry.space_group_name_H-M   'P 1'
#
loop_
_entity.id
_entity.type
_entity.pdbx_description
1 polymer ?
#
loop_
_entity_poly.entity_id
_entity_poly.type
_entity_poly.pdbx_seq_one_letter_code
_entity_poly.pdbx_strand_id
1 'polypeptide(L)' 'MARTIGWLTLVLGIAFAAAALPEDAWSGEKITMKLGHVLDTKHPYHIGAEHFANRARELTNGRLDVQVFPNSQLGGE' A
#
# COMPACT_ATOMS: atom_id res chain seq x y z
N MET A 1 -48.05 -3.77 -8.86
CA MET A 1 -47.17 -2.63 -8.50
C MET A 1 -46.34 -2.84 -7.23
N ALA A 2 -46.79 -3.61 -6.23
CA ALA A 2 -46.02 -3.84 -4.99
C ALA A 2 -44.75 -4.72 -5.13
N ARG A 3 -44.66 -5.55 -6.18
CA ARG A 3 -43.56 -6.51 -6.38
C ARG A 3 -42.27 -5.87 -6.90
N THR A 4 -42.35 -4.76 -7.62
CA THR A 4 -41.19 -4.04 -8.19
C THR A 4 -40.55 -3.08 -7.18
N ILE A 5 -41.33 -2.55 -6.24
CA ILE A 5 -40.86 -1.67 -5.15
C ILE A 5 -40.00 -2.46 -4.15
N GLY A 6 -40.36 -3.71 -3.84
CA GLY A 6 -39.58 -4.57 -2.94
C GLY A 6 -38.21 -4.96 -3.49
N TRP A 7 -38.05 -5.04 -4.82
CA TRP A 7 -36.75 -5.29 -5.44
C TRP A 7 -35.87 -4.03 -5.45
N LEU A 8 -36.48 -2.86 -5.64
CA LEU A 8 -35.77 -1.57 -5.56
C LEU A 8 -35.27 -1.27 -4.15
N THR A 9 -36.06 -1.55 -3.11
CA THR A 9 -35.61 -1.36 -1.71
C THR A 9 -34.53 -2.36 -1.30
N LEU A 10 -34.58 -3.60 -1.80
CA LEU A 10 -33.54 -4.61 -1.57
C LEU A 10 -32.21 -4.22 -2.23
N VAL A 11 -32.23 -3.77 -3.49
CA VAL A 11 -31.03 -3.32 -4.20
C VAL A 11 -30.41 -2.09 -3.55
N LEU A 12 -31.23 -1.14 -3.10
CA LEU A 12 -30.75 0.05 -2.39
C LEU A 12 -30.12 -0.28 -1.02
N GLY A 13 -30.68 -1.25 -0.30
CA GLY A 13 -30.12 -1.72 0.97
C GLY A 13 -28.76 -2.43 0.83
N ILE A 14 -28.56 -3.19 -0.25
CA ILE A 14 -27.28 -3.87 -0.53
C ILE A 14 -26.20 -2.85 -0.94
N ALA A 15 -26.56 -1.82 -1.71
CA ALA A 15 -25.63 -0.74 -2.09
C ALA A 15 -25.15 0.07 -0.88
N PHE A 16 -26.00 0.30 0.12
CA PHE A 16 -25.62 1.02 1.34
C PHE A 16 -24.73 0.18 2.27
N ALA A 17 -24.94 -1.15 2.33
CA ALA A 17 -24.09 -2.06 3.10
C ALA A 17 -22.67 -2.22 2.52
N ALA A 18 -22.52 -2.15 1.19
CA ALA A 18 -21.22 -2.23 0.53
C ALA A 18 -20.32 -1.01 0.80
N ALA A 19 -20.89 0.17 1.06
CA ALA A 19 -20.15 1.39 1.37
C ALA A 19 -19.64 1.46 2.83
N ALA A 20 -20.09 0.55 3.71
CA ALA A 20 -19.72 0.52 5.12
C ALA A 20 -18.55 -0.43 5.43
N LEU A 21 -18.00 -1.11 4.43
CA LEU A 21 -16.86 -2.00 4.64
C LEU A 21 -15.57 -1.18 4.74
N PRO A 22 -14.78 -1.33 5.81
CA PRO A 22 -13.48 -0.67 5.89
C PRO A 22 -12.60 -1.17 4.75
N GLU A 23 -12.02 -0.23 3.99
CA GLU A 23 -11.14 -0.50 2.84
C GLU A 23 -9.94 -1.39 3.23
N ASP A 24 -9.59 -1.38 4.52
CA ASP A 24 -8.51 -2.17 5.12
C ASP A 24 -8.84 -3.66 5.34
N ALA A 25 -10.10 -4.10 5.20
CA ALA A 25 -10.49 -5.50 5.43
C ALA A 25 -9.79 -6.50 4.50
N TRP A 26 -9.17 -6.00 3.42
CA TRP A 26 -8.43 -6.79 2.42
C TRP A 26 -6.93 -6.47 2.43
N SER A 27 -6.48 -5.57 3.31
CA SER A 27 -5.07 -5.24 3.46
C SER A 27 -4.40 -6.26 4.38
N GLY A 28 -3.67 -7.23 3.81
CA GLY A 28 -2.84 -8.13 4.63
C GLY A 28 -1.73 -7.38 5.41
N GLU A 29 -0.96 -8.11 6.22
CA GLU A 29 0.01 -7.56 7.19
C GLU A 29 0.93 -6.46 6.62
N LYS A 30 1.15 -5.40 7.41
CA LYS A 30 2.12 -4.34 7.10
C LYS A 30 3.54 -4.88 7.29
N ILE A 31 4.38 -4.69 6.29
CA ILE A 31 5.77 -5.14 6.25
C ILE A 31 6.68 -3.93 6.17
N THR A 32 7.65 -3.85 7.08
CA THR A 32 8.75 -2.88 7.00
C THR A 32 10.01 -3.58 6.53
N MET A 33 10.56 -3.14 5.40
CA MET A 33 11.81 -3.63 4.82
C MET A 33 12.90 -2.57 4.98
N LYS A 34 14.05 -2.97 5.53
CA LYS A 34 15.25 -2.10 5.58
C LYS A 34 16.16 -2.43 4.40
N LEU A 35 16.44 -1.44 3.56
CA LEU A 35 17.31 -1.57 2.40
C LEU A 35 18.59 -0.77 2.64
N GLY A 36 19.70 -1.47 2.90
CA GLY A 36 21.02 -0.87 3.06
C GLY A 36 21.82 -0.85 1.76
N HIS A 37 22.60 0.21 1.51
CA HIS A 37 23.60 0.23 0.43
C HIS A 37 24.81 1.12 0.78
N VAL A 38 25.95 0.89 0.11
CA VAL A 38 27.24 1.55 0.43
C VAL A 38 27.41 2.95 -0.18
N LEU A 39 26.60 3.27 -1.19
CA LEU A 39 26.73 4.47 -2.02
C LEU A 39 26.09 5.72 -1.38
N ASP A 40 26.50 6.91 -1.84
CA ASP A 40 25.92 8.19 -1.40
C ASP A 40 24.51 8.44 -1.98
N THR A 41 23.87 9.53 -1.54
CA THR A 41 22.49 9.86 -1.93
C THR A 41 22.36 10.47 -3.32
N LYS A 42 23.46 10.85 -3.97
CA LYS A 42 23.46 11.40 -5.34
C LYS A 42 23.68 10.30 -6.37
N HIS A 43 24.19 9.14 -5.95
CA HIS A 43 24.42 8.01 -6.83
C HIS A 43 23.10 7.47 -7.43
N PRO A 44 23.05 7.11 -8.72
CA PRO A 44 21.84 6.60 -9.38
C PRO A 44 21.19 5.41 -8.66
N TYR A 45 21.99 4.58 -7.99
CA TYR A 45 21.50 3.46 -7.18
C TYR A 45 20.59 3.91 -6.03
N HIS A 46 20.99 4.98 -5.30
CA HIS A 46 20.17 5.51 -4.22
C HIS A 46 18.85 6.08 -4.75
N ILE A 47 18.92 6.86 -5.84
CA ILE A 47 17.73 7.42 -6.49
C ILE A 47 16.79 6.29 -6.93
N GLY A 48 17.34 5.21 -7.48
CA GLY A 48 16.57 4.01 -7.84
C GLY A 48 15.95 3.31 -6.62
N ALA A 49 16.67 3.22 -5.50
CA ALA A 49 16.16 2.64 -4.26
C ALA A 49 15.01 3.46 -3.65
N GLU A 50 15.10 4.78 -3.66
CA GLU A 50 14.03 5.69 -3.26
C GLU A 50 12.80 5.55 -4.18
N HIS A 51 13.03 5.48 -5.50
CA HIS A 51 11.95 5.24 -6.45
C HIS A 51 11.29 3.88 -6.21
N PHE A 52 12.07 2.83 -5.95
CA PHE A 52 11.55 1.51 -5.57
C PHE A 52 10.70 1.59 -4.30
N ALA A 53 11.17 2.28 -3.26
CA ALA A 53 10.43 2.45 -2.02
C ALA A 53 9.06 3.12 -2.25
N ASN A 54 9.02 4.14 -3.10
CA ASN A 54 7.77 4.81 -3.47
C ASN A 54 6.83 3.88 -4.25
N ARG A 55 7.34 3.18 -5.26
CA ARG A 55 6.54 2.25 -6.07
C ARG A 55 6.03 1.06 -5.25
N ALA A 56 6.86 0.54 -4.34
CA ALA A 56 6.48 -0.53 -3.43
C ALA A 56 5.30 -0.12 -2.54
N ARG A 57 5.36 1.09 -1.97
CA ARG A 57 4.26 1.64 -1.17
C ARG A 57 2.98 1.79 -1.98
N GLU A 58 3.07 2.38 -3.17
CA GLU A 58 1.91 2.60 -4.05
C GLU A 58 1.26 1.30 -4.50
N LEU A 59 2.06 0.35 -4.99
CA LEU A 59 1.56 -0.92 -5.53
C LEU A 59 1.01 -1.87 -4.47
N THR A 60 1.35 -1.64 -3.19
CA THR A 60 0.90 -2.46 -2.08
C THR A 60 -0.14 -1.76 -1.20
N ASN A 61 -0.68 -0.62 -1.65
CA ASN A 61 -1.61 0.21 -0.87
C ASN A 61 -1.05 0.52 0.53
N GLY A 62 0.23 0.89 0.60
CA GLY A 62 0.92 1.25 1.83
C GLY A 62 1.29 0.08 2.75
N ARG A 63 1.06 -1.18 2.34
CA ARG A 63 1.43 -2.34 3.15
C ARG A 63 2.94 -2.55 3.23
N LEU A 64 3.68 -2.28 2.17
CA LEU A 64 5.15 -2.41 2.15
C LEU A 64 5.79 -1.03 2.34
N ASP A 65 6.43 -0.84 3.48
CA ASP A 65 7.28 0.32 3.78
C ASP A 65 8.76 -0.06 3.60
N VAL A 66 9.41 0.51 2.59
CA VAL A 66 10.84 0.30 2.35
C VAL A 66 11.59 1.52 2.87
N GLN A 67 12.49 1.29 3.83
CA GLN A 67 13.34 2.31 4.44
C GLN A 67 14.75 2.17 3.87
N VAL A 68 15.22 3.22 3.20
CA VAL A 68 16.53 3.24 2.51
C VAL A 68 17.59 3.81 3.45
N PHE A 69 18.69 3.07 3.61
CA PHE A 69 19.82 3.40 4.47
C PHE A 69 21.11 3.47 3.61
N PRO A 70 21.48 4.66 3.11
CA PRO A 70 22.69 4.85 2.31
C PRO A 70 23.96 4.81 3.16
N ASN A 71 25.13 4.94 2.53
CA ASN A 71 26.44 5.05 3.20
C ASN A 71 26.72 3.95 4.25
N SER A 72 26.39 2.69 3.94
CA SER A 72 26.65 1.54 4.82
C SER A 72 26.09 1.68 6.24
N GLN A 73 25.01 2.45 6.43
CA GLN A 73 24.41 2.72 7.74
C GLN A 73 23.92 1.47 8.50
N LEU A 74 23.65 0.37 7.79
CA LEU A 74 23.25 -0.91 8.38
C LEU A 74 24.41 -1.90 8.56
N GLY A 75 25.65 -1.47 8.28
CA GLY A 75 26.83 -2.32 8.23
C GLY A 75 27.07 -2.94 6.84
N GLY A 76 28.30 -3.40 6.62
CA GLY A 76 28.80 -3.85 5.31
C GLY A 76 29.90 -2.91 4.85
N GLU A 77 31.14 -3.45 4.87
CA GLU A 77 32.46 -2.85 4.65
C GLU A 77 32.55 -1.32 4.48
#